data_AF-A0A9D1D7R0-F1
#
_entry.id   AF-A0A9D1D7R0-F1
#
_cell.length_a   1.000
_cell.length_b   1.000
_cell.length_c   1.000
_cell.angle_alpha   90.00
_cell.angle_beta   90.00
_cell.angle_gamma   90.00
#
_symmetry.space_group_name_H-M   'P 1'
#
loop_
_entity.id
_entity.type
_entity.pdbx_description
1 polymer ?
#
loop_
_entity_poly.entity_id
_entity_poly.type
_entity_poly.pdbx_seq_one_letter_code
_entity_poly.pdbx_strand_id
1 'polypeptide(L)'
;VTREQMAAILYRYAELKGYDMSARADLSGYKDADKISSWAKDAMSWAVGNYLISGKGGKTLDPTGTATRAEVAQIVMWFCGNVL
;
A
#
# COMPACT_ATOMS: atom_id res chain seq x y z
N VAL A 1 -0.83 1.15 -13.63
CA VAL A 1 -0.91 1.74 -12.27
C VAL A 1 0.23 1.17 -11.46
N THR A 2 1.03 2.02 -10.82
CA THR A 2 2.12 1.58 -9.94
C THR A 2 1.58 1.12 -8.60
N ARG A 3 2.40 0.41 -7.81
CA ARG A 3 2.00 -0.07 -6.48
C ARG A 3 1.71 1.08 -5.51
N GLU A 4 2.50 2.16 -5.58
CA GLU A 4 2.24 3.36 -4.77
C GLU A 4 0.97 4.11 -5.21
N GLN A 5 0.65 4.12 -6.50
CA GLN A 5 -0.62 4.67 -7.00
C GLN A 5 -1.81 3.85 -6.51
N MET A 6 -1.71 2.51 -6.49
CA MET A 6 -2.75 1.64 -5.93
C MET A 6 -2.98 1.91 -4.44
N ALA A 7 -1.90 2.02 -3.66
CA ALA A 7 -1.97 2.36 -2.24
C ALA A 7 -2.71 3.69 -2.03
N ALA A 8 -2.37 4.73 -2.80
CA ALA A 8 -3.00 6.04 -2.68
C ALA A 8 -4.47 6.06 -3.10
N ILE A 9 -4.86 5.28 -4.11
CA ILE A 9 -6.27 5.14 -4.50
C ILE A 9 -7.10 4.55 -3.36
N LEU A 10 -6.62 3.45 -2.75
CA LEU A 10 -7.32 2.78 -1.66
C LEU A 10 -7.32 3.60 -0.38
N TYR A 11 -6.20 4.27 -0.06
CA TYR A 11 -6.10 5.17 1.08
C TYR A 11 -7.13 6.30 1.03
N ARG A 12 -7.22 7.00 -0.12
CA ARG A 12 -8.20 8.06 -0.32
C ARG A 12 -9.63 7.55 -0.32
N TYR A 13 -9.85 6.34 -0.84
CA TYR A 13 -11.17 5.71 -0.79
C TYR A 13 -11.59 5.39 0.66
N ALA A 14 -10.68 4.85 1.47
CA ALA A 14 -10.91 4.59 2.90
C ALA A 14 -11.20 5.88 3.67
N GLU A 15 -10.43 6.94 3.43
CA GLU A 15 -10.66 8.27 4.00
C GLU A 15 -12.06 8.80 3.65
N LEU A 16 -12.43 8.74 2.37
CA LEU A 16 -13.73 9.18 1.88
C LEU A 16 -14.90 8.41 2.53
N LYS A 17 -14.71 7.13 2.84
CA LYS A 17 -15.71 6.27 3.50
C LYS A 17 -15.70 6.39 5.02
N GLY A 18 -14.73 7.08 5.61
CA GLY A 18 -14.58 7.20 7.06
C GLY A 18 -14.16 5.88 7.72
N TYR A 19 -13.42 5.02 7.01
CA TYR A 19 -12.86 3.80 7.61
C TYR A 19 -11.69 4.13 8.55
N ASP A 20 -11.29 3.14 9.34
CA ASP A 20 -10.15 3.29 10.23
C ASP A 20 -8.84 3.50 9.43
N MET A 21 -8.18 4.63 9.69
CA MET A 21 -6.92 5.02 9.06
C MET A 21 -5.74 5.00 10.03
N SER A 22 -5.93 4.45 11.24
CA SER A 22 -4.94 4.45 12.31
C SER A 22 -3.77 3.50 12.07
N ALA A 23 -3.99 2.41 11.32
CA ALA A 23 -2.95 1.43 11.03
C ALA A 23 -1.81 2.04 10.21
N ARG A 24 -0.59 1.87 10.69
CA ARG A 24 0.65 2.36 10.07
C ARG A 24 1.76 1.34 10.26
N ALA A 25 2.57 1.14 9.23
CA ALA A 25 3.81 0.39 9.30
C ALA A 25 5.03 1.31 9.16
N ASP A 26 6.10 0.99 9.88
CA ASP A 26 7.41 1.60 9.64
C ASP A 26 8.00 1.03 8.34
N LEU A 27 8.27 1.91 7.39
CA LEU A 27 8.82 1.55 6.09
C LEU A 27 10.36 1.64 6.05
N SER A 28 11.01 2.15 7.10
CA SER A 28 12.46 2.35 7.14
C SER A 28 13.27 1.07 6.93
N GLY A 29 12.67 -0.09 7.26
CA GLY A 29 13.27 -1.41 7.07
C GLY A 29 13.29 -1.91 5.63
N TYR A 30 12.62 -1.25 4.68
CA TYR A 30 12.61 -1.64 3.27
C TYR A 30 13.76 -0.97 2.50
N LYS A 31 14.39 -1.75 1.61
CA LYS A 31 15.58 -1.33 0.85
C LYS A 31 15.31 -0.20 -0.15
N ASP A 32 14.05 -0.04 -0.53
CA ASP A 32 13.56 0.89 -1.54
C ASP A 32 12.53 1.87 -0.97
N ALA A 33 12.54 2.07 0.36
CA ALA A 33 11.70 3.05 1.04
C ALA A 33 11.97 4.49 0.56
N ASP A 34 13.18 4.77 0.12
CA ASP A 34 13.62 6.03 -0.48
C ASP A 34 13.02 6.27 -1.88
N LYS A 35 12.61 5.21 -2.58
CA LYS A 35 11.94 5.30 -3.88
C LYS A 35 10.44 5.61 -3.78
N ILE A 36 9.89 5.62 -2.57
CA ILE A 36 8.49 5.97 -2.35
C ILE A 36 8.35 7.47 -2.57
N SER A 37 7.46 7.85 -3.49
CA SER A 37 7.14 9.26 -3.71
C SER A 37 6.65 9.91 -2.42
N SER A 38 7.04 11.16 -2.15
CA SER A 38 6.68 11.87 -0.91
C SER A 38 5.18 11.89 -0.63
N TRP A 39 4.37 12.07 -1.67
CA TRP A 39 2.90 12.06 -1.59
C TRP A 39 2.30 10.67 -1.30
N ALA A 40 3.07 9.60 -1.50
CA ALA A 40 2.62 8.23 -1.32
C ALA A 40 3.06 7.63 0.02
N LYS A 41 3.92 8.31 0.80
CA LYS A 41 4.49 7.75 2.04
C LYS A 41 3.43 7.32 3.05
N ASP A 42 2.45 8.18 3.31
CA ASP A 42 1.37 7.87 4.24
C ASP A 42 0.50 6.72 3.73
N ALA A 43 0.12 6.78 2.46
CA ALA A 43 -0.68 5.73 1.82
C ALA A 43 0.03 4.37 1.82
N MET A 44 1.34 4.34 1.56
CA MET A 44 2.16 3.14 1.60
C MET A 44 2.31 2.61 3.02
N SER A 45 2.54 3.49 4.00
CA SER A 45 2.65 3.09 5.42
C SER A 45 1.34 2.49 5.92
N TRP A 46 0.21 3.11 5.56
CA TRP A 46 -1.12 2.60 5.88
C TRP A 46 -1.42 1.29 5.14
N ALA A 47 -1.08 1.17 3.86
CA ALA A 47 -1.34 -0.03 3.08
C ALA A 47 -0.52 -1.23 3.58
N VAL A 48 0.73 -1.02 4.00
CA VAL A 48 1.55 -2.07 4.63
C VAL A 48 1.03 -2.39 6.02
N GLY A 49 0.61 -1.38 6.81
CA GLY A 49 0.02 -1.57 8.14
C GLY A 49 -1.28 -2.39 8.12
N ASN A 50 -2.08 -2.27 7.07
CA ASN A 50 -3.31 -3.05 6.84
C ASN A 50 -3.08 -4.34 6.05
N TYR A 51 -1.82 -4.73 5.83
CA TYR A 51 -1.44 -5.92 5.04
C TYR A 51 -1.97 -5.93 3.60
N LEU A 52 -2.33 -4.78 3.04
CA LEU A 52 -2.79 -4.65 1.66
C LEU A 52 -1.66 -4.80 0.66
N ILE A 53 -0.46 -4.36 1.05
CA ILE A 53 0.75 -4.47 0.26
C ILE A 53 1.80 -5.19 1.10
N SER A 54 2.25 -6.34 0.59
CA SER A 54 3.43 -7.02 1.11
C SER A 54 4.64 -6.76 0.21
N GLY A 55 5.84 -6.81 0.80
CA GLY A 55 7.07 -6.69 0.01
C GLY A 55 7.27 -7.89 -0.93
N LYS A 56 7.90 -7.66 -2.09
CA LYS A 56 8.25 -8.67 -3.10
C LYS A 56 9.41 -9.60 -2.68
N GLY A 57 9.47 -9.98 -1.40
CA GLY A 57 10.63 -10.66 -0.81
C GLY A 57 11.83 -9.73 -0.64
N GLY A 58 12.82 -10.16 0.16
CA GLY A 58 14.09 -9.42 0.31
C GLY A 58 14.00 -8.01 0.92
N LYS A 59 12.86 -7.67 1.56
CA LYS A 59 12.51 -6.33 2.08
C LYS A 59 12.43 -5.26 0.98
N THR A 60 11.76 -5.56 -0.13
CA THR A 60 11.52 -4.63 -1.26
C THR A 60 10.03 -4.39 -1.47
N LEU A 61 9.56 -3.14 -1.54
CA LEU A 61 8.15 -2.79 -1.78
C LEU A 61 7.80 -2.62 -3.26
N ASP A 62 8.79 -2.25 -4.07
CA ASP A 62 8.71 -1.90 -5.48
C ASP A 62 7.66 -0.81 -5.76
N PRO A 63 7.73 0.38 -5.11
CA PRO A 63 6.65 1.37 -5.14
C PRO A 63 6.32 1.86 -6.55
N THR A 64 7.35 2.06 -7.39
CA THR A 64 7.22 2.50 -8.79
C THR A 64 6.95 1.36 -9.76
N GLY A 65 7.02 0.11 -9.30
CA GLY A 65 6.76 -1.07 -10.11
C GLY A 65 5.31 -1.14 -10.58
N THR A 66 5.11 -1.57 -11.82
CA THR A 66 3.78 -1.82 -12.36
C THR A 66 3.16 -3.01 -11.66
N ALA A 67 2.00 -2.82 -11.03
CA ALA A 67 1.23 -3.92 -10.47
C ALA A 67 0.57 -4.74 -11.60
N THR A 68 0.76 -6.06 -11.57
CA THR A 68 0.05 -6.98 -12.46
C THR A 68 -1.43 -7.06 -12.10
N ARG A 69 -2.28 -7.49 -13.04
CA ARG A 69 -3.73 -7.66 -12.78
C ARG A 69 -4.00 -8.60 -11.60
N ALA A 70 -3.18 -9.63 -11.43
CA ALA A 70 -3.29 -10.58 -10.32
C ALA A 70 -2.95 -9.91 -8.98
N GLU A 71 -1.87 -9.13 -8.92
CA GLU A 71 -1.52 -8.37 -7.71
C GLU A 71 -2.61 -7.35 -7.36
N VAL A 72 -3.18 -6.66 -8.36
CA VAL A 72 -4.29 -5.72 -8.12
C VAL A 72 -5.50 -6.44 -7.53
N ALA A 73 -5.90 -7.58 -8.08
CA ALA A 73 -7.03 -8.36 -7.57
C ALA A 73 -6.79 -8.82 -6.12
N GLN A 74 -5.56 -9.23 -5.80
CA GLN A 74 -5.17 -9.65 -4.46
C GLN A 74 -5.22 -8.49 -3.46
N ILE A 75 -4.67 -7.32 -3.83
CA ILE A 75 -4.70 -6.11 -2.99
C ILE A 75 -6.16 -5.70 -2.69
N VAL A 76 -7.04 -5.74 -3.70
CA VAL A 76 -8.46 -5.41 -3.52
C VAL A 76 -9.16 -6.44 -2.62
N MET A 77 -8.86 -7.73 -2.76
CA MET A 77 -9.42 -8.77 -1.90
C MET A 77 -9.01 -8.56 -0.43
N TRP A 78 -7.74 -8.22 -0.18
CA TRP A 78 -7.28 -7.90 1.17
C TRP A 78 -7.88 -6.61 1.72
N PHE A 79 -8.12 -5.61 0.88
CA PHE A 79 -8.82 -4.40 1.30
C PHE A 79 -10.22 -4.71 1.82
N CYS A 80 -10.96 -5.58 1.12
CA CYS A 80 -12.28 -6.02 1.57
C CYS A 80 -12.28 -6.85 2.85
N GLY A 81 -11.17 -7.51 3.20
CA GLY A 81 -11.07 -8.35 4.39
C GLY A 81 -10.47 -7.67 5.62
N ASN A 82 -9.64 -6.64 5.41
CA ASN A 82 -8.85 -6.03 6.49
C ASN A 82 -9.25 -4.59 6.81
N VAL A 83 -9.98 -3.90 5.91
CA VAL A 83 -10.30 -2.47 6.05
C VAL A 83 -11.81 -2.20 6.06
N LEU A 84 -12.59 -2.90 5.22
CA LEU A 84 -14.06 -2.85 5.26
C LEU A 84 -14.59 -3.48 6.55
#